data_AF-A0A6V8SEH6-F1
#
_entry.id   AF-A0A6V8SEH6-F1
#
_cell.length_a   1.000
_cell.length_b   1.000
_cell.length_c   1.000
_cell.angle_alpha   90.00
_cell.angle_beta   90.00
_cell.angle_gamma   90.00
#
_symmetry.space_group_name_H-M   'P 1'
#
loop_
_entity.id
_entity.type
_entity.pdbx_description
1 polymer ?
#
loop_
_entity_poly.entity_id
_entity_poly.type
_entity_poly.pdbx_seq_one_letter_code
_entity_poly.pdbx_strand_id
1 'polypeptide(L)'
;MSYDIKELDINEGTLIGDIAKKYPSIREFLIELSPKFEKLKNPILFKAMSSKATIALVSEKSGFEVEDLINMIKKHIEDKNI
;
A
#
# COMPACT_ATOMS: atom_id res chain seq x y z
N MET A 1 -14.35 -19.34 10.71
CA MET A 1 -13.53 -19.34 9.49
C MET A 1 -12.72 -18.07 9.54
N SER A 2 -11.59 -18.12 10.23
CA SER A 2 -10.71 -16.97 10.41
C SER A 2 -9.83 -16.94 9.17
N TYR A 3 -9.92 -15.90 8.34
CA TYR A 3 -8.93 -15.71 7.30
C TYR A 3 -7.56 -15.56 7.99
N ASP A 4 -6.66 -16.51 7.77
CA ASP A 4 -5.30 -16.43 8.26
C ASP A 4 -4.64 -15.28 7.50
N ILE A 5 -4.47 -14.13 8.17
CA ILE A 5 -3.79 -12.91 7.71
C ILE A 5 -2.32 -13.20 7.27
N LYS A 6 -1.88 -14.46 7.42
CA LYS A 6 -0.60 -15.04 7.01
C LYS A 6 -0.37 -15.16 5.50
N GLU A 7 -1.40 -15.23 4.65
CA GLU A 7 -1.16 -15.52 3.22
C GLU A 7 -0.87 -14.29 2.35
N LEU A 8 -1.12 -13.08 2.83
CA LEU A 8 -0.56 -11.87 2.22
C LEU A 8 0.84 -11.66 2.80
N ASP A 9 1.84 -12.21 2.09
CA ASP A 9 3.28 -12.00 2.32
C ASP A 9 3.68 -10.54 1.99
N ILE A 10 3.06 -9.63 2.73
CA ILE A 10 3.33 -8.21 2.73
C ILE A 10 4.30 -7.95 3.88
N ASN A 11 5.49 -7.53 3.51
CA ASN A 11 6.57 -7.15 4.39
C ASN A 11 7.12 -5.78 3.95
N GLU A 12 8.11 -5.27 4.68
CA GLU A 12 8.73 -3.97 4.44
C GLU A 12 9.33 -3.81 3.03
N GLY A 13 9.79 -4.91 2.43
CA GLY A 13 10.34 -4.98 1.08
C GLY A 13 9.29 -5.15 -0.01
N THR A 14 8.02 -5.41 0.34
CA THR A 14 6.94 -5.55 -0.63
C THR A 14 6.72 -4.22 -1.35
N LEU A 15 6.64 -4.28 -2.68
CA LEU A 15 6.34 -3.11 -3.50
C LEU A 15 4.87 -2.73 -3.34
N ILE A 16 4.62 -1.52 -2.86
CA ILE A 16 3.27 -0.93 -2.82
C ILE A 16 2.65 -0.87 -4.22
N GLY A 17 3.50 -0.74 -5.23
CA GLY A 17 3.14 -0.86 -6.62
C GLY A 17 2.43 -2.14 -7.00
N ASP A 18 2.90 -3.28 -6.48
CA ASP A 18 2.32 -4.59 -6.77
C ASP A 18 1.03 -4.83 -5.99
N ILE A 19 0.95 -4.31 -4.76
CA ILE A 19 -0.29 -4.31 -3.98
C ILE A 19 -1.35 -3.48 -4.71
N ALA A 20 -1.03 -2.25 -5.13
CA ALA A 20 -1.95 -1.36 -5.82
C ALA A 20 -2.27 -1.77 -7.28
N LYS A 21 -1.56 -2.75 -7.84
CA LYS A 21 -1.98 -3.45 -9.08
C LYS A 21 -3.03 -4.52 -8.79
N LYS A 22 -2.87 -5.29 -7.71
CA LYS A 22 -3.82 -6.32 -7.28
C LYS A 22 -5.10 -5.72 -6.69
N TYR A 23 -4.96 -4.64 -5.92
CA TYR A 23 -6.03 -3.96 -5.20
C TYR A 23 -6.02 -2.47 -5.57
N PRO A 24 -6.76 -2.06 -6.62
CA PRO A 24 -6.81 -0.66 -7.05
C PRO A 24 -7.24 0.34 -5.96
N SER A 25 -8.05 -0.12 -4.99
CA SER A 25 -8.50 0.66 -3.83
C SER A 25 -7.36 1.20 -2.96
N ILE A 26 -6.21 0.51 -2.94
CA ILE A 26 -5.02 0.96 -2.19
C ILE A 26 -4.53 2.32 -2.70
N ARG A 27 -4.79 2.67 -3.96
CA ARG A 27 -4.43 4.00 -4.47
C ARG A 27 -5.17 5.09 -3.71
N GLU A 28 -6.48 4.93 -3.54
CA GLU A 28 -7.33 5.87 -2.79
C GLU A 28 -6.89 5.94 -1.34
N PHE A 29 -6.64 4.79 -0.71
CA PHE A 29 -6.14 4.70 0.66
C PHE A 29 -4.82 5.47 0.86
N LEU A 30 -3.85 5.32 -0.06
CA LEU A 30 -2.58 6.07 0.01
C LEU A 30 -2.81 7.58 -0.12
N ILE A 31 -3.72 8.01 -0.99
CA ILE A 31 -4.05 9.43 -1.16
C ILE A 31 -4.69 10.00 0.11
N GLU A 32 -5.56 9.23 0.77
CA GLU A 32 -6.17 9.59 2.06
C GLU A 32 -5.14 9.68 3.19
N LEU A 33 -4.17 8.76 3.23
CA LEU A 33 -3.07 8.78 4.20
C LEU A 33 -2.20 10.03 4.08
N SER A 34 -1.91 10.47 2.86
CA SER A 34 -1.19 11.73 2.66
C SER A 34 -1.44 12.31 1.26
N PRO A 35 -1.75 13.62 1.15
CA PRO A 35 -1.89 14.29 -0.14
C PRO A 35 -0.59 14.26 -0.97
N LYS A 36 0.56 13.95 -0.37
CA LYS A 36 1.82 13.70 -1.10
C LYS A 36 1.69 12.55 -2.12
N PHE A 37 0.79 11.60 -1.86
CA PHE A 37 0.52 10.47 -2.75
C PHE A 37 -0.48 10.80 -3.86
N GLU A 38 -1.03 12.02 -3.94
CA GLU A 38 -1.89 12.42 -5.06
C GLU A 38 -1.20 12.30 -6.42
N LYS A 39 0.12 12.50 -6.46
CA LYS A 39 0.91 12.31 -7.68
C LYS A 39 0.92 10.85 -8.18
N LEU A 40 0.57 9.89 -7.32
CA LEU A 40 0.37 8.49 -7.69
C LEU A 40 -0.95 8.26 -8.45
N LYS A 41 -1.88 9.23 -8.49
CA LYS A 41 -3.04 9.18 -9.41
C LYS A 41 -2.58 9.21 -10.88
N ASN A 42 -1.43 9.83 -11.15
CA ASN A 42 -0.88 9.87 -12.50
C ASN A 42 -0.29 8.49 -12.86
N PRO A 43 -0.80 7.80 -13.89
CA PRO A 43 -0.39 6.44 -14.23
C PRO A 43 1.10 6.33 -14.62
N ILE A 44 1.70 7.38 -15.17
CA ILE A 44 3.11 7.40 -15.55
C ILE A 44 4.00 7.49 -14.29
N LEU A 45 3.68 8.44 -13.40
CA LEU A 45 4.41 8.60 -12.14
C LEU A 45 4.24 7.39 -11.23
N PHE A 46 3.03 6.83 -11.18
CA PHE A 46 2.77 5.58 -10.50
C PHE A 46 3.62 4.47 -11.08
N LYS A 47 3.65 4.25 -12.40
CA LYS A 47 4.46 3.18 -13.02
C LYS A 47 5.96 3.32 -12.70
N ALA A 48 6.49 4.54 -12.71
CA ALA A 48 7.88 4.80 -12.33
C ALA A 48 8.15 4.49 -10.85
N MET A 49 7.30 4.99 -9.95
CA MET A 49 7.49 4.82 -8.50
C MET A 49 7.13 3.42 -8.00
N SER A 50 6.07 2.81 -8.52
CA SER A 50 5.57 1.46 -8.16
C SER A 50 6.60 0.36 -8.33
N SER A 51 7.58 0.55 -9.22
CA SER A 51 8.69 -0.39 -9.41
C SER A 51 9.78 -0.32 -8.32
N LYS A 52 9.77 0.72 -7.48
CA LYS A 52 10.82 0.98 -6.46
C LYS A 52 10.26 1.36 -5.08
N ALA A 53 8.98 1.69 -4.98
CA ALA A 53 8.32 2.12 -3.77
C ALA A 53 7.89 0.91 -2.94
N THR A 54 8.80 0.48 -2.07
CA THR A 54 8.52 -0.51 -1.03
C THR A 54 7.70 0.09 0.10
N ILE A 55 7.10 -0.73 0.95
CA ILE A 55 6.40 -0.26 2.15
C ILE A 55 7.34 0.55 3.05
N ALA A 56 8.57 0.10 3.25
CA ALA A 56 9.56 0.84 4.04
C ALA A 56 9.78 2.27 3.50
N LEU A 57 9.93 2.41 2.18
CA LEU A 57 10.15 3.72 1.54
C LEU A 57 8.93 4.64 1.62
N VAL A 58 7.72 4.06 1.60
CA VAL A 58 6.48 4.82 1.76
C VAL A 58 6.32 5.25 3.22
N SER A 59 6.57 4.35 4.17
CA SER A 59 6.60 4.59 5.62
C SER A 59 7.51 5.76 5.98
N GLU A 60 8.76 5.73 5.50
CA GLU A 60 9.72 6.81 5.71
C GLU A 60 9.20 8.17 5.18
N LYS A 61 8.54 8.17 4.01
CA LYS A 61 8.04 9.39 3.37
C LYS A 61 6.75 9.93 3.96
N SER A 62 5.91 9.05 4.50
CA SER A 62 4.65 9.40 5.16
C SER A 62 4.82 9.71 6.64
N GLY A 63 5.92 9.26 7.26
CA GLY A 63 6.14 9.37 8.70
C GLY A 63 5.32 8.37 9.52
N PHE A 64 4.91 7.25 8.90
CA PHE A 64 4.25 6.15 9.60
C PHE A 64 5.24 5.03 9.83
N GLU A 65 5.07 4.25 10.88
CA GLU A 65 5.87 3.03 11.08
C GLU A 65 5.53 1.99 10.00
N VAL A 66 6.53 1.18 9.64
CA VAL A 66 6.39 0.14 8.61
C VAL A 66 5.29 -0.85 9.00
N GLU A 67 5.30 -1.32 10.24
CA GLU A 67 4.32 -2.27 10.77
C GLU A 67 2.89 -1.70 10.74
N ASP A 68 2.73 -0.43 11.12
CA ASP A 68 1.42 0.24 11.08
C ASP A 68 0.89 0.30 9.65
N LEU A 69 1.73 0.67 8.68
CA LEU A 69 1.37 0.69 7.26
C LEU A 69 0.97 -0.70 6.75
N ILE A 70 1.72 -1.75 7.10
CA ILE A 70 1.39 -3.13 6.73
C ILE A 70 0.02 -3.49 7.29
N ASN A 71 -0.23 -3.22 8.57
CA ASN A 71 -1.50 -3.52 9.23
C ASN A 71 -2.66 -2.74 8.62
N MET A 72 -2.49 -1.45 8.35
CA MET A 72 -3.51 -0.63 7.70
C MET A 72 -3.84 -1.13 6.29
N ILE A 73 -2.82 -1.46 5.49
CA ILE A 73 -3.00 -2.00 4.14
C ILE A 73 -3.75 -3.34 4.20
N LYS A 74 -3.32 -4.26 5.08
CA LYS A 74 -3.98 -5.57 5.25
C LYS A 74 -5.45 -5.40 5.63
N LYS A 75 -5.73 -4.55 6.61
CA LYS A 75 -7.10 -4.24 7.06
C LYS A 75 -7.94 -3.61 5.95
N HIS A 76 -7.37 -2.67 5.19
CA HIS A 76 -8.10 -2.05 4.07
C HIS A 76 -8.44 -3.05 2.96
N ILE A 77 -7.55 -4.01 2.68
CA ILE A 77 -7.81 -5.10 1.72
C ILE A 77 -8.89 -6.05 2.25
N GLU A 78 -8.89 -6.33 3.56
CA GLU A 78 -9.90 -7.17 4.21
C GLU A 78 -11.28 -6.52 4.18
N ASP A 79 -11.40 -5.25 4.61
CA ASP A 79 -12.66 -4.49 4.65
C ASP A 79 -13.32 -4.34 3.27
N LYS A 80 -12.54 -4.39 2.18
CA LYS A 80 -13.04 -4.26 0.79
C LYS A 80 -13.33 -5.62 0.10
N ASN A 81 -13.03 -6.75 0.75
CA ASN A 81 -13.36 -8.10 0.26
C ASN A 81 -14.63 -8.70 0.91
N ILE A 82 -15.42 -7.88 1.59
CA ILE A 82 -16.71 -8.26 2.20
C ILE A 82 -17.87 -7.73 1.35
#